data_AF-C9SNN2-F1
#
_entry.id   AF-C9SNN2-F1
#
_cell.length_a   1.000
_cell.length_b   1.000
_cell.length_c   1.000
_cell.angle_alpha   90.00
_cell.angle_beta   90.00
_cell.angle_gamma   90.00
#
_symmetry.space_group_name_H-M   'P 1'
#
loop_
_entity.id
_entity.type
_entity.pdbx_description
1 polymer ?
#
loop_
_entity_poly.entity_id
_entity_poly.type
_entity_poly.pdbx_seq_one_letter_code
_entity_poly.pdbx_strand_id
1 'polypeptide(L)'
;MARPSVFLEPGPKTTAGSLAIIQLSRDNLIPLILEDSTTERDGYAEGATLNTRFGSFPHSTFIGVPWGSQIRASTVDTGSRGRKRKRKEGEEDDSKGSTPNPADDFDAPTVLAPAKKAVTANSGFVHILQPTPELWTQSLPHRTQVVYTPDYSYVLSRIRAQPGTRLIEAGAGSGSFTHASKMHERSRHIT
;
A
#
# COMPACT_ATOMS: atom_id res chain seq x y z
N MET A 1 14.28 17.49 -8.90
CA MET A 1 13.34 17.15 -9.99
C MET A 1 12.23 16.30 -9.42
N ALA A 2 10.97 16.57 -9.76
CA ALA A 2 9.84 15.75 -9.30
C ALA A 2 9.92 14.36 -9.93
N ARG A 3 9.66 13.32 -9.13
CA ARG A 3 9.67 11.94 -9.62
C ARG A 3 8.44 11.70 -10.52
N PRO A 4 8.61 11.09 -11.71
CA PRO A 4 7.46 10.82 -12.58
C PRO A 4 6.48 9.85 -11.91
N SER A 5 5.19 10.02 -12.19
CA SER A 5 4.13 9.18 -11.63
C SER A 5 4.26 7.75 -12.15
N VAL A 6 4.12 6.77 -11.27
CA VAL A 6 4.13 5.33 -11.65
C VAL A 6 2.97 4.90 -12.54
N PHE A 7 1.88 5.68 -12.58
CA PHE A 7 0.82 5.45 -13.56
C PHE A 7 1.27 5.81 -14.98
N LEU A 8 2.13 6.82 -15.11
CA LEU A 8 2.56 7.31 -16.43
C LEU A 8 3.87 6.65 -16.85
N GLU A 9 4.85 6.53 -15.97
CA GLU A 9 6.17 5.98 -16.28
C GLU A 9 6.53 4.89 -15.26
N PRO A 10 5.87 3.73 -15.35
CA PRO A 10 6.25 2.59 -14.56
C PRO A 10 7.59 2.07 -15.09
N GLY A 11 8.64 2.18 -14.28
CA GLY A 11 9.90 1.50 -14.53
C GLY A 11 9.71 -0.02 -14.53
N PRO A 12 10.72 -0.81 -14.96
CA PRO A 12 10.60 -2.27 -15.07
C PRO A 12 10.47 -2.99 -13.72
N LYS A 13 10.84 -2.32 -12.63
CA LYS A 13 10.85 -2.85 -11.27
C LYS A 13 10.14 -1.90 -10.32
N THR A 14 9.64 -2.47 -9.25
CA THR A 14 9.07 -1.75 -8.11
C THR A 14 10.14 -0.97 -7.36
N THR A 15 9.74 0.10 -6.70
CA THR A 15 10.67 1.02 -6.03
C THR A 15 10.08 1.53 -4.73
N ALA A 16 10.93 1.90 -3.79
CA ALA A 16 10.49 2.57 -2.56
C ALA A 16 9.78 3.88 -2.87
N GLY A 17 8.77 4.22 -2.06
CA GLY A 17 7.93 5.41 -2.18
C GLY A 17 6.97 5.40 -3.36
N SER A 18 6.78 4.26 -4.04
CA SER A 18 5.90 4.16 -5.21
C SER A 18 4.61 3.40 -4.91
N LEU A 19 3.54 3.74 -5.62
CA LEU A 19 2.27 3.02 -5.52
C LEU A 19 2.35 1.70 -6.29
N ALA A 20 1.91 0.63 -5.65
CA ALA A 20 1.74 -0.69 -6.25
C ALA A 20 0.32 -1.20 -5.98
N ILE A 21 -0.20 -2.06 -6.86
CA ILE A 21 -1.45 -2.77 -6.62
C ILE A 21 -1.11 -4.20 -6.20
N ILE A 22 -1.49 -4.58 -4.99
CA ILE A 22 -1.29 -5.93 -4.47
C ILE A 22 -2.54 -6.75 -4.74
N GLN A 23 -2.42 -7.77 -5.59
CA GLN A 23 -3.51 -8.68 -5.92
C GLN A 23 -3.49 -9.90 -4.98
N LEU A 24 -4.54 -10.01 -4.17
CA LEU A 24 -4.78 -11.09 -3.23
C LEU A 24 -5.65 -12.19 -3.83
N SER A 25 -6.69 -11.78 -4.56
CA SER A 25 -7.56 -12.62 -5.37
C SER A 25 -8.13 -11.77 -6.51
N ARG A 26 -8.93 -12.37 -7.40
CA ARG A 26 -9.52 -11.68 -8.55
C ARG A 26 -10.17 -10.34 -8.18
N ASP A 27 -11.00 -10.35 -7.14
CA ASP A 27 -11.78 -9.17 -6.72
C ASP A 27 -11.24 -8.52 -5.44
N ASN A 28 -10.00 -8.85 -5.05
CA ASN A 28 -9.38 -8.26 -3.86
C ASN A 28 -8.00 -7.71 -4.23
N LEU A 29 -8.01 -6.41 -4.50
CA LEU A 29 -6.86 -5.60 -4.85
C LEU A 29 -6.65 -4.58 -3.74
N ILE A 30 -5.42 -4.47 -3.24
CA ILE A 30 -5.06 -3.47 -2.24
C ILE A 30 -4.05 -2.49 -2.87
N PRO A 31 -4.39 -1.20 -2.99
CA PRO A 31 -3.40 -0.19 -3.33
C PRO A 31 -2.47 0.01 -2.13
N LEU A 32 -1.16 -0.11 -2.35
CA LEU A 32 -0.14 -0.01 -1.32
C LEU A 32 0.99 0.91 -1.76
N ILE A 33 1.34 1.88 -0.92
CA ILE A 33 2.56 2.65 -1.10
C ILE A 33 3.71 1.84 -0.51
N LEU A 34 4.69 1.51 -1.35
CA LEU A 34 5.87 0.75 -0.92
C LEU A 34 6.75 1.65 -0.05
N GLU A 35 7.05 1.20 1.16
CA GLU A 35 7.85 1.97 2.11
C GLU A 35 9.17 1.25 2.35
N ASP A 36 10.28 1.99 2.30
CA ASP A 36 11.58 1.49 2.70
C ASP A 36 11.81 1.87 4.16
N SER A 37 11.36 1.00 5.05
CA SER A 37 11.59 1.15 6.49
C SER A 37 12.88 0.42 6.86
N THR A 38 13.90 1.19 7.22
CA THR A 38 15.19 0.67 7.72
C THR A 38 15.13 0.31 9.20
N THR A 39 14.07 0.70 9.89
CA THR A 39 13.84 0.49 11.32
C THR A 39 12.55 -0.28 11.57
N GLU A 40 12.44 -0.85 12.77
CA GLU A 40 11.19 -1.45 13.23
C GLU A 40 10.04 -0.46 13.11
N ARG A 41 8.91 -0.93 12.57
CA ARG A 41 7.74 -0.07 12.35
C ARG A 41 6.49 -0.79 12.83
N ASP A 42 5.70 -0.09 13.65
CA ASP A 42 4.49 -0.64 14.24
C ASP A 42 4.74 -1.98 14.98
N GLY A 43 5.90 -2.13 15.64
CA GLY A 43 6.25 -3.36 16.36
C GLY A 43 6.58 -4.57 15.49
N TYR A 44 6.77 -4.39 14.17
CA TYR A 44 7.37 -5.39 13.30
C TYR A 44 8.88 -5.16 13.22
N ALA A 45 9.64 -6.20 13.53
CA ALA A 45 11.10 -6.19 13.40
C ALA A 45 11.53 -6.03 11.94
N GLU A 46 10.72 -6.52 11.00
CA GLU A 46 10.95 -6.47 9.55
C GLU A 46 10.54 -5.12 8.92
N GLY A 47 10.04 -4.18 9.73
CA GLY A 47 9.60 -2.86 9.29
C GLY A 47 8.14 -2.83 8.78
N ALA A 48 7.83 -1.90 7.88
CA ALA A 48 6.51 -1.71 7.28
C ALA A 48 6.02 -3.04 6.68
N THR A 49 4.89 -3.55 7.16
CA THR A 49 4.42 -4.90 6.83
C THR A 49 2.93 -4.88 6.47
N LEU A 50 2.61 -5.38 5.27
CA LEU A 50 1.23 -5.62 4.84
C LEU A 50 0.75 -6.94 5.43
N ASN A 51 -0.35 -6.90 6.18
CA ASN A 51 -0.96 -8.10 6.76
C ASN A 51 -2.27 -8.42 6.05
N THR A 52 -2.44 -9.69 5.70
CA THR A 52 -3.60 -10.19 4.96
C THR A 52 -3.98 -11.57 5.46
N ARG A 53 -5.14 -12.08 5.05
CA ARG A 53 -5.55 -13.48 5.34
C ARG A 53 -4.59 -14.53 4.76
N PHE A 54 -3.72 -14.14 3.83
CA PHE A 54 -2.75 -15.01 3.19
C PHE A 54 -1.35 -14.92 3.81
N GLY A 55 -1.19 -14.14 4.88
CA GLY A 55 0.08 -13.98 5.60
C GLY A 55 0.54 -12.53 5.68
N SER A 56 1.76 -12.37 6.17
CA SER A 56 2.43 -11.09 6.38
C SER A 56 3.50 -10.86 5.30
N PHE A 57 3.54 -9.65 4.77
CA PHE A 57 4.38 -9.26 3.65
C PHE A 57 5.13 -7.96 3.98
N PRO A 58 6.38 -8.05 4.47
CA PRO A 58 7.22 -6.88 4.68
C PRO A 58 7.46 -6.11 3.38
N HIS A 59 7.39 -4.79 3.42
CA HIS A 59 7.49 -3.94 2.22
C HIS A 59 8.84 -4.08 1.52
N SER A 60 9.89 -4.43 2.27
CA SER A 60 11.20 -4.79 1.73
C SER A 60 11.15 -5.93 0.70
N THR A 61 10.19 -6.86 0.83
CA THR A 61 9.99 -7.96 -0.14
C THR A 61 9.35 -7.51 -1.46
N PHE A 62 8.72 -6.33 -1.46
CA PHE A 62 8.09 -5.74 -2.64
C PHE A 62 9.00 -4.78 -3.39
N ILE A 63 10.19 -4.42 -2.87
CA ILE A 63 11.06 -3.41 -3.47
C ILE A 63 12.09 -4.08 -4.39
N GLY A 64 12.31 -3.51 -5.59
CA GLY A 64 13.31 -3.99 -6.53
C GLY A 64 12.92 -5.26 -7.30
N VAL A 65 11.65 -5.67 -7.22
CA VAL A 65 11.12 -6.84 -7.93
C VAL A 65 10.47 -6.42 -9.24
N PRO A 66 10.52 -7.24 -10.31
CA PRO A 66 9.77 -6.97 -11.53
C PRO A 66 8.26 -6.89 -11.28
N TRP A 67 7.56 -6.02 -12.00
CA TRP A 67 6.09 -6.02 -11.99
C TRP A 67 5.53 -7.36 -12.46
N GLY A 68 4.41 -7.79 -11.86
CA GLY A 68 3.79 -9.09 -12.11
C GLY A 68 4.38 -10.23 -11.27
N SER A 69 5.43 -9.97 -10.47
CA SER A 69 6.05 -11.01 -9.65
C SER A 69 5.12 -11.57 -8.58
N GLN A 70 5.17 -12.88 -8.38
CA GLN A 70 4.54 -13.55 -7.25
C GLN A 70 5.44 -13.45 -6.02
N ILE A 71 4.94 -12.83 -4.95
CA ILE A 71 5.65 -12.63 -3.69
C ILE A 71 5.06 -13.57 -2.63
N ARG A 72 5.92 -14.37 -2.02
CA ARG A 72 5.52 -15.31 -0.96
C ARG A 72 5.40 -14.59 0.37
N ALA A 73 4.50 -15.08 1.22
CA ALA A 73 4.37 -14.59 2.59
C ALA A 73 5.68 -14.82 3.36
N SER A 74 5.90 -14.03 4.40
CA SER A 74 7.04 -14.13 5.30
C SER A 74 6.60 -14.56 6.71
N THR A 75 7.47 -15.31 7.38
CA THR A 75 7.30 -15.63 8.80
C THR A 75 7.66 -14.40 9.61
N VAL A 76 6.62 -13.70 10.07
CA VAL A 76 6.71 -12.47 10.87
C VAL A 76 6.05 -12.73 12.22
N ASP A 77 6.65 -12.24 13.31
CA ASP A 77 6.02 -12.33 14.64
C ASP A 77 4.84 -11.35 14.75
N THR A 78 3.67 -11.84 14.37
CA THR A 78 2.39 -11.13 14.51
C THR A 78 1.72 -11.40 15.86
N GLY A 79 2.14 -12.45 16.58
CA GLY A 79 1.42 -13.02 17.72
C GLY A 79 1.74 -12.36 19.07
N SER A 80 2.97 -11.90 19.27
CA SER A 80 3.39 -11.23 20.52
C SER A 80 2.65 -9.90 20.78
N ARG A 81 2.11 -9.27 19.72
CA ARG A 81 1.33 -8.02 19.78
C ARG A 81 -0.05 -8.18 20.45
N GLY A 82 -0.79 -9.25 20.12
CA GLY A 82 -2.13 -9.50 20.68
C GLY A 82 -2.09 -9.76 22.19
N ARG A 83 -1.03 -10.43 22.66
CA ARG A 83 -0.83 -10.73 24.08
C ARG A 83 -0.44 -9.50 24.91
N LYS A 84 0.33 -8.56 24.34
CA LYS A 84 0.80 -7.36 25.04
C LYS A 84 -0.29 -6.28 25.17
N ARG A 85 -1.22 -6.15 24.20
CA ARG A 85 -2.39 -5.26 24.30
C ARG A 85 -3.39 -5.73 25.36
N LYS A 86 -3.73 -7.04 25.38
CA LYS A 86 -4.66 -7.60 26.37
C LYS A 86 -4.19 -7.42 27.82
N ARG A 87 -2.87 -7.43 28.05
CA ARG A 87 -2.29 -7.21 29.39
C ARG A 87 -2.34 -5.75 29.84
N LYS A 88 -2.46 -4.79 28.91
CA LYS A 88 -2.54 -3.34 29.20
C LYS A 88 -3.97 -2.85 29.41
N GLU A 89 -4.97 -3.54 28.85
CA GLU A 89 -6.41 -3.24 29.02
C GLU A 89 -7.04 -3.94 30.25
N GLY A 90 -6.32 -4.88 30.88
CA GLY A 90 -6.83 -5.69 32.00
C GLY A 90 -6.29 -5.32 33.38
N GLU A 91 -5.53 -4.23 33.50
CA GLU A 91 -5.00 -3.70 34.78
C GLU A 91 -5.53 -2.28 35.01
N GLU A 92 -6.86 -2.15 35.14
CA GLU A 92 -7.45 -1.05 35.90
C GLU A 92 -8.22 -1.68 37.07
N ASP A 93 -7.78 -1.30 38.28
CA ASP A 93 -8.35 -1.58 39.60
C ASP A 93 -7.93 -2.91 40.29
N ASP A 94 -6.92 -2.85 41.18
CA ASP A 94 -7.16 -2.71 42.63
C ASP A 94 -5.83 -2.69 43.45
N SER A 95 -5.83 -1.96 44.57
CA SER A 95 -4.92 -1.99 45.73
C SER A 95 -3.57 -1.21 45.76
N LYS A 96 -3.68 0.01 46.34
CA LYS A 96 -2.78 0.81 47.21
C LYS A 96 -1.33 0.33 47.50
N GLY A 97 -0.40 1.25 47.23
CA GLY A 97 0.57 1.74 48.23
C GLY A 97 2.05 1.61 47.88
N SER A 98 2.69 2.70 47.41
CA SER A 98 4.04 3.17 47.79
C SER A 98 4.35 4.52 47.12
N THR A 99 5.15 5.33 47.83
CA THR A 99 5.54 6.75 47.65
C THR A 99 5.96 7.22 46.25
N PRO A 100 5.79 8.53 45.91
CA PRO A 100 6.18 9.10 44.63
C PRO A 100 7.66 9.48 44.60
N ASN A 101 8.43 8.88 43.70
CA ASN A 101 9.71 9.44 43.25
C ASN A 101 9.48 10.24 41.96
N PRO A 102 9.83 11.54 41.91
CA PRO A 102 9.73 12.35 40.72
C PRO A 102 11.10 12.42 40.04
N ALA A 103 11.44 11.43 39.22
CA ALA A 103 12.47 11.50 38.19
C ALA A 103 12.47 10.16 37.47
N ASP A 104 12.09 10.16 36.20
CA ASP A 104 12.72 9.35 35.14
C ASP A 104 12.03 9.74 33.82
N ASP A 105 12.62 10.78 33.23
CA ASP A 105 12.81 11.00 31.80
C ASP A 105 11.61 10.91 30.85
N PHE A 106 11.08 12.11 30.57
CA PHE A 106 10.61 12.44 29.23
C PHE A 106 11.76 12.35 28.22
N ASP A 107 11.48 11.74 27.07
CA ASP A 107 12.17 11.92 25.79
C ASP A 107 13.61 11.38 25.66
N ALA A 108 13.77 10.06 25.77
CA ALA A 108 14.86 9.36 25.10
C ALA A 108 14.37 8.87 23.71
N PRO A 109 15.03 9.23 22.58
CA PRO A 109 14.69 8.65 21.30
C PRO A 109 15.00 7.16 21.39
N THR A 110 13.95 6.32 21.41
CA THR A 110 14.12 4.87 21.28
C THR A 110 14.79 4.65 19.92
N VAL A 111 16.08 4.38 19.94
CA VAL A 111 16.85 4.08 18.74
C VAL A 111 16.29 2.76 18.22
N LEU A 112 15.36 2.84 17.28
CA LEU A 112 14.65 1.69 16.75
C LEU A 112 15.70 0.74 16.16
N ALA A 113 15.63 -0.53 16.56
CA ALA A 113 16.55 -1.55 16.07
C ALA A 113 16.50 -1.63 14.54
N PRO A 114 17.63 -1.99 13.89
CA PRO A 114 17.67 -2.14 12.45
C PRO A 114 16.71 -3.25 11.99
N ALA A 115 16.04 -3.02 10.86
CA ALA A 115 15.02 -3.93 10.36
C ALA A 115 15.60 -5.32 10.05
N LYS A 116 14.96 -6.37 10.56
CA LYS A 116 15.30 -7.77 10.31
C LYS A 116 14.95 -8.15 8.87
N LYS A 117 15.81 -8.97 8.23
CA LYS A 117 15.52 -9.52 6.90
C LYS A 117 14.36 -10.52 6.96
N ALA A 118 13.39 -10.36 6.06
CA ALA A 118 12.23 -11.23 5.96
C ALA A 118 12.62 -12.67 5.58
N VAL A 119 12.04 -13.65 6.28
CA VAL A 119 12.19 -15.08 6.02
C VAL A 119 10.91 -15.60 5.39
N THR A 120 11.01 -16.38 4.31
CA THR A 120 9.83 -16.90 3.60
C THR A 120 9.04 -17.91 4.45
N ALA A 121 7.71 -17.77 4.46
CA ALA A 121 6.78 -18.69 5.10
C ALA A 121 6.49 -19.92 4.21
N ASN A 122 5.89 -20.95 4.82
CA ASN A 122 5.57 -22.20 4.12
C ASN A 122 4.46 -22.06 3.07
N SER A 123 3.54 -21.11 3.24
CA SER A 123 2.37 -20.93 2.38
C SER A 123 1.94 -19.46 2.32
N GLY A 124 1.12 -19.14 1.32
CA GLY A 124 0.64 -17.78 1.09
C GLY A 124 1.47 -17.03 0.06
N PHE A 125 0.79 -16.34 -0.85
CA PHE A 125 1.41 -15.47 -1.84
C PHE A 125 0.45 -14.37 -2.27
N VAL A 126 1.01 -13.33 -2.87
CA VAL A 126 0.31 -12.23 -3.55
C VAL A 126 1.04 -11.90 -4.84
N HIS A 127 0.38 -11.20 -5.76
CA HIS A 127 1.04 -10.63 -6.93
C HIS A 127 1.18 -9.13 -6.78
N ILE A 128 2.35 -8.59 -7.16
CA ILE A 128 2.57 -7.15 -7.23
C ILE A 128 2.35 -6.67 -8.65
N LEU A 129 1.34 -5.83 -8.85
CA LEU A 129 0.93 -5.33 -10.16
C LEU A 129 1.25 -3.85 -10.28
N GLN A 130 1.59 -3.49 -11.52
CA GLN A 130 1.74 -2.10 -11.90
C GLN A 130 0.40 -1.37 -11.75
N PRO A 131 0.37 -0.14 -11.22
CA PRO A 131 -0.87 0.63 -11.16
C PRO A 131 -1.34 1.00 -12.57
N THR A 132 -2.54 0.56 -12.92
CA THR A 132 -3.28 0.99 -14.11
C THR A 132 -4.63 1.58 -13.69
N PRO A 133 -5.29 2.42 -14.52
CA PRO A 133 -6.61 2.95 -14.20
C PRO A 133 -7.63 1.84 -13.92
N GLU A 134 -7.59 0.73 -14.65
CA GLU A 134 -8.52 -0.39 -14.49
C GLU A 134 -8.34 -1.07 -13.14
N LEU A 135 -7.09 -1.37 -12.77
CA LEU A 135 -6.76 -1.96 -11.47
C LEU A 135 -7.04 -0.98 -10.33
N TRP A 136 -6.78 0.31 -10.54
CA TRP A 136 -7.12 1.36 -9.58
C TRP A 136 -8.63 1.38 -9.34
N THR A 137 -9.44 1.50 -10.40
CA THR A 137 -10.90 1.49 -10.33
C THR A 137 -11.43 0.26 -9.58
N GLN A 138 -10.89 -0.93 -9.86
CA GLN A 138 -11.30 -2.17 -9.20
C GLN A 138 -10.89 -2.24 -7.72
N SER A 139 -9.84 -1.51 -7.32
CA SER A 139 -9.35 -1.48 -5.94
C SER A 139 -10.07 -0.47 -5.04
N LEU A 140 -10.87 0.43 -5.63
CA LEU A 140 -11.55 1.48 -4.88
C LEU A 140 -12.65 0.90 -3.98
N PRO A 141 -12.84 1.42 -2.76
CA PRO A 141 -13.95 1.02 -1.91
C PRO A 141 -15.31 1.30 -2.59
N HIS A 142 -16.22 0.31 -2.60
CA HIS A 142 -17.57 0.43 -3.16
C HIS A 142 -18.53 1.28 -2.30
N ARG A 143 -18.07 2.41 -1.76
CA ARG A 143 -18.87 3.30 -0.90
C ARG A 143 -19.43 4.52 -1.62
N THR A 144 -19.02 4.77 -2.86
CA THR A 144 -19.44 5.92 -3.67
C THR A 144 -19.80 5.47 -5.08
N GLN A 145 -20.43 6.34 -5.87
CA GLN A 145 -20.63 6.08 -7.29
C GLN A 145 -19.27 6.09 -8.00
N VAL A 146 -18.85 4.92 -8.48
CA VAL A 146 -17.61 4.74 -9.25
C VAL A 146 -17.97 4.58 -10.72
N VAL A 147 -17.33 5.35 -11.61
CA VAL A 147 -17.41 5.12 -13.05
C VAL A 147 -16.45 3.98 -13.38
N TYR A 148 -16.99 2.87 -13.89
CA TYR A 148 -16.20 1.67 -14.21
C TYR A 148 -15.66 1.68 -15.63
N THR A 149 -14.76 0.74 -15.91
CA THR A 149 -14.05 0.62 -17.19
C THR A 149 -14.95 0.66 -18.43
N PRO A 150 -16.08 -0.06 -18.49
CA PRO A 150 -16.95 0.01 -19.66
C PRO A 150 -17.46 1.44 -19.94
N ASP A 151 -17.81 2.18 -18.90
CA ASP A 151 -18.43 3.50 -19.03
C ASP A 151 -17.39 4.57 -19.41
N TYR A 152 -16.26 4.63 -18.70
CA TYR A 152 -15.25 5.64 -19.01
C TYR A 152 -14.55 5.37 -20.34
N SER A 153 -14.34 4.10 -20.72
CA SER A 153 -13.74 3.77 -22.02
C SER A 153 -14.67 4.19 -23.17
N TYR A 154 -15.97 4.02 -22.99
CA TYR A 154 -16.97 4.50 -23.94
C TYR A 154 -16.98 6.03 -24.04
N VAL A 155 -17.02 6.74 -22.91
CA VAL A 155 -17.02 8.21 -22.92
C VAL A 155 -15.75 8.75 -23.58
N LEU A 156 -14.57 8.26 -23.17
CA LEU A 156 -13.27 8.72 -23.71
C LEU A 156 -13.13 8.42 -25.20
N SER A 157 -13.59 7.25 -25.67
CA SER A 157 -13.57 6.91 -27.09
C SER A 157 -14.57 7.74 -27.91
N ARG A 158 -15.78 7.95 -27.37
CA ARG A 158 -16.84 8.73 -28.04
C ARG A 158 -16.46 10.20 -28.21
N ILE A 159 -15.82 10.81 -27.21
CA ILE A 159 -15.32 12.19 -27.31
C ILE A 159 -13.96 12.28 -28.02
N ARG A 160 -13.40 11.14 -28.46
CA ARG A 160 -12.09 11.02 -29.10
C ARG A 160 -10.98 11.70 -28.29
N ALA A 161 -10.99 11.46 -26.97
CA ALA A 161 -9.94 11.99 -26.10
C ALA A 161 -8.56 11.54 -26.61
N GLN A 162 -7.60 12.46 -26.62
CA GLN A 162 -6.23 12.23 -27.10
C GLN A 162 -5.23 13.08 -26.30
N PRO A 163 -3.93 12.75 -26.35
CA PRO A 163 -2.88 13.65 -25.87
C PRO A 163 -3.13 15.11 -26.24
N GLY A 164 -3.18 16.02 -25.26
CA GLY A 164 -3.47 17.45 -25.48
C GLY A 164 -4.96 17.84 -25.46
N THR A 165 -5.88 16.88 -25.31
CA THR A 165 -7.31 17.17 -25.13
C THR A 165 -7.54 17.84 -23.77
N ARG A 166 -8.24 18.99 -23.76
CA ARG A 166 -8.65 19.64 -22.52
C ARG A 166 -10.00 19.08 -22.08
N LEU A 167 -10.00 18.36 -20.96
CA LEU A 167 -11.20 17.78 -20.37
C LEU A 167 -11.57 18.54 -19.10
N ILE A 168 -12.86 18.80 -18.91
CA ILE A 168 -13.40 19.33 -17.66
C ILE A 168 -14.25 18.21 -17.04
N GLU A 169 -13.82 17.72 -15.88
CA GLU A 169 -14.58 16.80 -15.05
C GLU A 169 -15.23 17.59 -13.91
N ALA A 170 -16.56 17.56 -13.82
CA ALA A 170 -17.31 18.20 -12.75
C ALA A 170 -17.80 17.13 -11.76
N GLY A 171 -17.23 17.15 -10.55
CA GLY A 171 -17.42 16.12 -9.53
C GLY A 171 -16.40 14.99 -9.69
N ALA A 172 -15.28 15.09 -8.96
CA ALA A 172 -14.20 14.09 -9.03
C ALA A 172 -14.62 12.70 -8.51
N GLY A 173 -15.64 12.65 -7.64
CA GLY A 173 -16.15 11.39 -7.07
C GLY A 173 -15.05 10.55 -6.43
N SER A 174 -14.92 9.31 -6.89
CA SER A 174 -13.89 8.34 -6.46
C SER A 174 -12.55 8.48 -7.19
N GLY A 175 -12.43 9.42 -8.14
CA GLY A 175 -11.22 9.66 -8.92
C GLY A 175 -10.93 8.60 -9.98
N SER A 176 -11.85 7.65 -10.23
CA SER A 176 -11.71 6.61 -11.26
C SER A 176 -11.59 7.19 -12.67
N PHE A 177 -12.51 8.09 -13.05
CA PHE A 177 -12.51 8.74 -14.37
C PHE A 177 -11.30 9.66 -14.56
N THR A 178 -10.88 10.37 -13.50
CA THR A 178 -9.68 11.21 -13.49
C THR A 178 -8.42 10.41 -13.83
N HIS A 179 -8.24 9.21 -13.24
CA HIS A 179 -7.08 8.36 -13.55
C HIS A 179 -7.12 7.83 -14.99
N ALA A 180 -8.29 7.39 -15.46
CA ALA A 180 -8.46 6.87 -16.81
C ALA A 180 -8.19 7.94 -17.87
N SER A 181 -8.72 9.15 -17.71
CA SER A 181 -8.52 10.26 -18.64
C SER A 181 -7.05 10.68 -18.73
N LYS A 182 -6.33 10.73 -17.59
CA LYS A 182 -4.91 11.11 -17.58
C LYS A 182 -4.00 10.09 -18.26
N MET A 183 -4.29 8.79 -18.13
CA MET A 183 -3.54 7.72 -18.80
C MET A 183 -3.82 7.68 -20.32
N HIS A 184 -5.06 7.94 -20.73
CA HIS A 184 -5.43 7.98 -22.14
C HIS A 184 -4.67 9.07 -22.93
N GLU A 185 -4.28 10.14 -22.25
CA GLU A 185 -3.45 11.24 -22.76
C GLU A 185 -2.02 10.79 -23.19
N ARG A 186 -1.56 9.57 -22.86
CA ARG A 186 -0.19 9.11 -23.19
C ARG A 186 -0.10 8.17 -24.40
N SER A 187 -1.19 7.55 -24.83
CA SER A 187 -1.16 6.32 -25.67
C SER A 187 -0.72 6.49 -27.14
N ARG A 188 -0.04 7.57 -27.54
CA ARG A 188 0.42 7.77 -28.94
C ARG A 188 1.85 8.32 -29.13
N HIS A 189 2.72 8.31 -28.12
CA HIS A 189 4.14 8.66 -28.31
C HIS A 189 5.05 7.45 -28.57
N ILE A 190 4.54 6.48 -29.35
CA ILE A 190 5.35 5.39 -29.93
C ILE A 190 5.17 5.51 -31.44
N THR A 191 5.97 6.38 -32.06
CA THR A 191 6.25 6.38 -33.51
C THR A 191 7.60 7.04 -33.71
#